data_AF-A0A7S0NLA4-F1
#
_entry.id   AF-A0A7S0NLA4-F1
#
_cell.length_a   1.000
_cell.length_b   1.000
_cell.length_c   1.000
_cell.angle_alpha   90.00
_cell.angle_beta   90.00
_cell.angle_gamma   90.00
#
_symmetry.space_group_name_H-M   'P 1'
#
loop_
_entity.id
_entity.type
_entity.pdbx_description
1 polymer ?
#
loop_
_entity_poly.entity_id
_entity_poly.type
_entity_poly.pdbx_seq_one_letter_code
_entity_poly.pdbx_strand_id
1 'polypeptide(L)'
;FASLRGFAVGSHRAEHDIRANRGGRGGGARAQAIELNREIIASRSAGEILAIVEDRGESFDGVNVATAMNKLCKVARARDNLKRDPRYKHLLELVQKNANEMSPQNIANMLNALSKLGAAAAAVSQEGWKRLA
;
A
#
# COMPACT_ATOMS: atom_id res chain seq x y z
N PHE A 1 14.61 9.21 -80.89
CA PHE A 1 13.25 9.77 -81.06
C PHE A 1 12.35 9.23 -79.95
N ALA A 2 11.58 10.12 -79.29
CA ALA A 2 10.56 9.92 -78.25
C ALA A 2 11.07 9.36 -76.89
N SER A 3 11.13 10.08 -75.75
CA SER A 3 10.20 10.99 -75.04
C SER A 3 9.16 10.26 -74.18
N LEU A 4 9.31 10.31 -72.84
CA LEU A 4 8.41 10.99 -71.87
C LEU A 4 8.41 10.35 -70.47
N ARG A 5 8.59 11.24 -69.48
CA ARG A 5 7.89 11.37 -68.18
C ARG A 5 7.95 10.26 -67.14
N GLY A 6 8.36 10.68 -65.93
CA GLY A 6 8.04 9.99 -64.68
C GLY A 6 8.66 10.64 -63.44
N PHE A 7 8.34 11.91 -63.16
CA PHE A 7 8.56 12.49 -61.83
C PHE A 7 7.58 11.83 -60.84
N ALA A 8 8.08 11.30 -59.73
CA ALA A 8 7.28 11.06 -58.53
C ALA A 8 8.15 11.25 -57.28
N VAL A 9 8.01 12.45 -56.71
CA VAL A 9 8.39 12.79 -55.34
C VAL A 9 7.57 11.92 -54.39
N GLY A 10 8.23 11.02 -53.67
CA GLY A 10 7.66 10.26 -52.56
C GLY A 10 8.31 10.70 -51.26
N SER A 11 7.85 11.84 -50.73
CA SER A 11 8.24 12.35 -49.43
C SER A 11 7.63 11.44 -48.35
N HIS A 12 8.37 10.43 -47.89
CA HIS A 12 8.01 9.67 -46.69
C HIS A 12 8.30 10.55 -45.47
N ARG A 13 7.33 11.40 -45.17
CA ARG A 13 7.19 12.06 -43.88
C ARG A 13 7.07 10.96 -42.82
N ALA A 14 8.11 10.82 -42.01
CA ALA A 14 8.06 10.03 -40.80
C ALA A 14 7.07 10.72 -39.84
N GLU A 15 5.82 10.27 -39.88
CA GLU A 15 4.86 10.51 -38.80
C GLU A 15 5.29 9.63 -37.63
N HIS A 16 6.15 10.20 -36.80
CA HIS A 16 6.52 9.66 -35.52
C HIS A 16 5.31 9.85 -34.59
N ASP A 17 4.36 8.93 -34.72
CA ASP A 17 3.16 8.88 -33.91
C ASP A 17 3.58 8.74 -32.45
N ILE A 18 3.32 9.81 -31.70
CA ILE A 18 3.64 9.92 -30.28
C ILE A 18 2.83 8.84 -29.57
N ARG A 19 3.52 7.77 -29.19
CA ARG A 19 3.09 6.82 -28.16
C ARG A 19 2.66 7.61 -26.92
N ALA A 20 1.38 7.86 -26.79
CA ALA A 20 0.77 8.16 -25.51
C ALA A 20 0.84 6.88 -24.65
N ASN A 21 1.99 6.69 -24.01
CA ASN A 21 2.24 5.66 -23.00
C ASN A 21 1.40 5.97 -21.76
N ARG A 22 0.11 5.65 -21.83
CA ARG A 22 -0.82 5.68 -20.69
C ARG A 22 -0.79 4.32 -19.99
N GLY A 23 0.41 3.87 -19.59
CA GLY A 23 0.66 2.61 -18.88
C GLY A 23 1.31 2.75 -17.49
N GLY A 24 1.64 3.96 -17.04
CA GLY A 24 2.47 4.18 -15.85
C GLY A 24 1.79 4.08 -14.48
N ARG A 25 0.46 4.08 -14.41
CA ARG A 25 -0.25 4.26 -13.11
C ARG A 25 -0.22 3.01 -12.23
N GLY A 26 -0.22 1.81 -12.83
CA GLY A 26 -0.15 0.54 -12.08
C GLY A 26 1.26 0.18 -11.60
N GLY A 27 2.29 0.51 -12.38
CA GLY A 27 3.69 0.23 -12.04
C GLY A 27 4.19 1.08 -10.87
N GLY A 28 3.85 2.37 -10.86
CA GLY A 28 4.25 3.29 -9.80
C GLY A 28 3.62 2.96 -8.44
N ALA A 29 2.33 2.65 -8.40
CA ALA A 29 1.64 2.28 -7.15
C ALA A 29 2.22 0.99 -6.54
N ARG A 30 2.49 -0.03 -7.37
CA ARG A 30 3.10 -1.28 -6.91
C ARG A 30 4.53 -1.10 -6.41
N ALA A 31 5.33 -0.28 -7.09
CA ALA A 31 6.70 0.01 -6.65
C ALA A 31 6.71 0.71 -5.27
N GLN A 32 5.81 1.69 -5.07
CA GLN A 32 5.64 2.39 -3.80
C GLN A 32 5.18 1.43 -2.69
N ALA A 33 4.22 0.55 -2.95
CA ALA A 33 3.79 -0.44 -1.96
C ALA A 33 4.92 -1.40 -1.55
N ILE A 34 5.80 -1.77 -2.48
CA ILE A 34 6.98 -2.61 -2.20
C ILE A 34 7.99 -1.83 -1.33
N GLU A 35 8.24 -0.57 -1.64
CA GLU A 35 9.15 0.29 -0.87
C GLU A 35 8.64 0.51 0.56
N LEU A 36 7.36 0.87 0.72
CA LEU A 36 6.71 0.99 2.02
C LEU A 36 6.83 -0.30 2.85
N ASN A 37 6.60 -1.46 2.24
CA ASN A 37 6.79 -2.74 2.93
C ASN A 37 8.22 -2.95 3.41
N ARG A 38 9.23 -2.59 2.60
CA ARG A 38 10.64 -2.72 3.01
C ARG A 38 10.96 -1.83 4.20
N GLU A 39 10.49 -0.59 4.18
CA GLU A 39 10.71 0.36 5.28
C GLU A 39 10.05 -0.11 6.57
N ILE A 40 8.79 -0.54 6.50
CA ILE A 40 8.07 -1.13 7.64
C ILE A 40 8.82 -2.36 8.20
N ILE A 41 9.30 -3.24 7.33
CA ILE A 41 10.05 -4.44 7.74
C ILE A 41 11.37 -4.06 8.43
N ALA A 42 12.04 -3.02 7.94
CA ALA A 42 13.30 -2.53 8.49
C ALA A 42 13.13 -1.81 9.85
N SER A 43 11.93 -1.30 10.16
CA SER A 43 11.66 -0.60 11.41
C SER A 43 12.00 -1.45 12.64
N ARG A 44 12.55 -0.81 13.67
CA ARG A 44 13.03 -1.46 14.91
C ARG A 44 12.21 -1.10 16.13
N SER A 45 11.31 -0.12 16.01
CA SER A 45 10.49 0.37 17.11
C SER A 45 9.05 0.59 16.67
N ALA A 46 8.12 0.60 17.64
CA ALA A 46 6.74 0.97 17.39
C ALA A 46 6.62 2.41 16.86
N GLY A 47 7.44 3.32 17.40
CA GLY A 47 7.45 4.73 16.98
C GLY A 47 7.81 4.92 15.51
N GLU A 48 8.80 4.19 14.99
CA GLU A 48 9.17 4.24 13.56
C GLU A 48 8.02 3.78 12.65
N ILE A 49 7.35 2.69 13.01
CA ILE A 49 6.21 2.17 12.23
C ILE A 49 5.07 3.18 12.22
N LEU A 50 4.77 3.75 13.40
CA LEU A 50 3.70 4.73 13.54
C LEU A 50 4.01 6.06 12.84
N ALA A 51 5.27 6.47 12.77
CA ALA A 51 5.69 7.62 11.95
C ALA A 51 5.45 7.36 10.46
N ILE A 52 5.80 6.17 9.95
CA ILE A 52 5.52 5.81 8.55
C ILE A 52 4.01 5.85 8.25
N VAL A 53 3.19 5.38 9.19
CA VAL A 53 1.72 5.41 9.08
C VAL A 53 1.20 6.85 9.06
N GLU A 54 1.72 7.73 9.91
CA GLU A 54 1.35 9.15 9.93
C GLU A 54 1.73 9.85 8.63
N ASP A 55 2.95 9.65 8.13
CA ASP A 55 3.46 10.34 6.95
C ASP A 55 2.82 9.85 5.64
N ARG A 56 2.52 8.54 5.55
CA ARG A 56 2.22 7.87 4.27
C ARG A 56 1.04 6.90 4.32
N GLY A 57 0.26 6.89 5.40
CA GLY A 57 -0.85 5.96 5.62
C GLY A 57 -1.89 5.93 4.48
N GLU A 58 -2.17 7.06 3.84
CA GLU A 58 -3.11 7.13 2.72
C GLU A 58 -2.65 6.39 1.46
N SER A 59 -1.35 6.09 1.34
CA SER A 59 -0.78 5.30 0.23
C SER A 59 -0.71 3.81 0.53
N PHE A 60 -1.13 3.37 1.72
CA PHE A 60 -1.07 1.96 2.09
C PHE A 60 -2.13 1.15 1.37
N ASP A 61 -1.71 0.00 0.83
CA ASP A 61 -2.61 -1.07 0.44
C ASP A 61 -2.83 -2.09 1.58
N GLY A 62 -3.69 -3.08 1.35
CA GLY A 62 -3.96 -4.13 2.33
C GLY A 62 -2.73 -4.95 2.76
N VAL A 63 -1.70 -5.06 1.92
CA VAL A 63 -0.45 -5.75 2.27
C VAL A 63 0.38 -4.88 3.22
N ASN A 64 0.50 -3.58 2.93
CA ASN A 64 1.20 -2.62 3.79
C ASN A 64 0.56 -2.55 5.17
N VAL A 65 -0.77 -2.45 5.24
CA VAL A 65 -1.50 -2.42 6.51
C VAL A 65 -1.26 -3.70 7.33
N ALA A 66 -1.43 -4.87 6.72
CA ALA A 66 -1.20 -6.14 7.42
C ALA A 66 0.26 -6.28 7.90
N THR A 67 1.21 -5.84 7.09
CA THR A 67 2.64 -5.87 7.41
C THR A 67 2.98 -4.92 8.56
N ALA A 68 2.47 -3.69 8.53
CA ALA A 68 2.63 -2.70 9.60
C ALA A 68 2.08 -3.23 10.92
N MET A 69 0.87 -3.79 10.90
CA MET A 69 0.23 -4.34 12.10
C MET A 69 1.01 -5.52 12.70
N ASN A 70 1.43 -6.47 11.85
CA ASN A 70 2.22 -7.62 12.27
C ASN A 70 3.62 -7.24 12.74
N LYS A 71 4.24 -6.22 12.13
CA LYS A 71 5.53 -5.72 12.59
C LYS A 71 5.37 -5.00 13.92
N LEU A 72 4.36 -4.15 14.06
CA LEU A 72 4.07 -3.39 15.28
C LEU A 72 3.91 -4.30 16.49
N CYS A 73 3.16 -5.42 16.36
CA CYS A 73 2.98 -6.36 17.48
C CYS A 73 4.28 -7.04 17.93
N LYS A 74 5.26 -7.17 17.04
CA LYS A 74 6.57 -7.78 17.34
C LYS A 74 7.53 -6.83 18.03
N VAL A 75 7.45 -5.53 17.70
CA VAL A 75 8.40 -4.53 18.22
C VAL A 75 7.85 -3.72 19.40
N ALA A 76 6.53 -3.63 19.54
CA ALA A 76 5.89 -2.87 20.60
C ALA A 76 6.21 -3.43 21.99
N ARG A 77 6.38 -2.51 22.93
CA ARG A 77 6.65 -2.76 24.34
C ARG A 77 5.56 -2.13 25.19
N ALA A 78 5.38 -2.60 26.42
CA ALA A 78 4.36 -2.09 27.34
C ALA A 78 4.46 -0.57 27.56
N ARG A 79 5.68 -0.03 27.58
CA ARG A 79 5.94 1.41 27.76
C ARG A 79 5.50 2.29 26.59
N ASP A 80 5.29 1.72 25.40
CA ASP A 80 4.98 2.48 24.19
C ASP A 80 3.52 2.99 24.20
N ASN A 81 2.67 2.47 25.09
CA ASN A 81 1.31 2.94 25.36
C ASN A 81 0.46 3.22 24.10
N LEU A 82 0.53 2.30 23.13
CA LEU A 82 -0.02 2.47 21.77
C LEU A 82 -1.46 3.01 21.73
N LYS A 83 -2.30 2.59 22.68
CA LYS A 83 -3.71 3.03 22.75
C LYS A 83 -3.90 4.54 22.89
N ARG A 84 -2.93 5.22 23.49
CA ARG A 84 -2.95 6.68 23.64
C ARG A 84 -2.33 7.41 22.45
N ASP A 85 -1.62 6.69 21.57
CA ASP A 85 -1.00 7.26 20.39
C ASP A 85 -2.06 7.44 19.28
N PRO A 86 -2.30 8.66 18.78
CA PRO A 86 -3.27 8.90 17.70
C PRO A 86 -2.88 8.19 16.39
N ARG A 87 -1.59 7.97 16.13
CA ARG A 87 -1.10 7.29 14.92
C ARG A 87 -1.47 5.80 14.94
N TYR A 88 -1.54 5.22 16.14
CA TYR A 88 -2.05 3.86 16.32
C TYR A 88 -3.54 3.76 15.99
N LYS A 89 -4.34 4.77 16.35
CA LYS A 89 -5.75 4.83 15.94
C LYS A 89 -5.89 4.95 14.43
N HIS A 90 -5.08 5.80 13.80
CA HIS A 90 -5.07 5.93 12.34
C HIS A 90 -4.74 4.58 11.66
N LEU A 91 -3.77 3.82 12.18
CA LEU A 91 -3.50 2.47 11.66
C LEU A 91 -4.73 1.54 11.75
N LEU A 92 -5.52 1.62 12.83
CA LEU A 92 -6.75 0.83 12.99
C LEU A 92 -7.87 1.27 12.03
N GLU A 93 -7.90 2.54 11.64
CA GLU A 93 -8.82 3.04 10.60
C GLU A 93 -8.42 2.51 9.23
N LEU A 94 -7.13 2.51 8.90
CA LEU A 94 -6.60 1.94 7.66
C LEU A 94 -6.87 0.43 7.56
N VAL A 95 -6.79 -0.29 8.69
CA VAL A 95 -7.24 -1.68 8.81
C VAL A 95 -8.70 -1.83 8.37
N GLN A 96 -9.60 -1.04 8.92
CA GLN A 96 -11.03 -1.12 8.59
C GLN A 96 -11.32 -0.75 7.14
N LYS A 97 -10.62 0.26 6.60
CA LYS A 97 -10.74 0.70 5.21
C LYS A 97 -10.33 -0.39 4.22
N ASN A 98 -9.27 -1.14 4.52
CA ASN A 98 -8.68 -2.12 3.62
C ASN A 98 -9.16 -3.56 3.87
N ALA A 99 -9.88 -3.84 4.96
CA ALA A 99 -10.26 -5.20 5.37
C ALA A 99 -10.96 -6.00 4.26
N ASN A 100 -11.88 -5.37 3.53
CA ASN A 100 -12.67 -6.02 2.47
C ASN A 100 -11.84 -6.43 1.24
N GLU A 101 -10.66 -5.86 1.06
CA GLU A 101 -9.77 -6.10 -0.08
C GLU A 101 -8.58 -6.99 0.29
N MET A 102 -8.44 -7.35 1.57
CA MET A 102 -7.35 -8.19 2.05
C MET A 102 -7.57 -9.66 1.70
N SER A 103 -6.48 -10.33 1.35
CA SER A 103 -6.49 -11.78 1.25
C SER A 103 -6.77 -12.41 2.64
N PRO A 104 -7.34 -13.62 2.68
CA PRO A 104 -7.56 -14.34 3.95
C PRO A 104 -6.29 -14.50 4.79
N GLN A 105 -5.14 -14.65 4.14
CA GLN A 105 -3.85 -14.73 4.83
C GLN A 105 -3.46 -13.42 5.52
N ASN A 106 -3.73 -12.27 4.90
CA ASN A 106 -3.45 -10.96 5.47
C ASN A 106 -4.39 -10.67 6.66
N ILE A 107 -5.66 -11.06 6.55
CA ILE A 107 -6.62 -11.01 7.65
C ILE A 107 -6.14 -11.87 8.82
N ALA A 108 -5.75 -13.13 8.58
CA ALA A 108 -5.24 -14.02 9.62
C ALA A 108 -3.99 -13.46 10.33
N ASN A 109 -3.05 -12.90 9.57
CA ASN A 109 -1.85 -12.25 10.12
C ASN A 109 -2.20 -11.06 11.02
N MET A 110 -3.17 -10.25 10.59
CA MET A 110 -3.65 -9.11 11.36
C MET A 110 -4.36 -9.55 12.64
N LEU A 111 -5.25 -10.54 12.57
CA LEU A 111 -5.95 -11.07 13.74
C LEU A 111 -4.98 -11.64 14.78
N ASN A 112 -3.95 -12.37 14.34
CA ASN A 112 -2.87 -12.85 15.20
C ASN A 112 -2.05 -11.70 15.83
N ALA A 113 -1.87 -10.59 15.12
CA ALA A 113 -1.19 -9.42 15.67
C ALA A 113 -2.06 -8.70 16.71
N LEU A 114 -3.36 -8.54 16.43
CA LEU A 114 -4.33 -7.90 17.32
C LEU A 114 -4.53 -8.67 18.63
N SER A 115 -4.55 -10.01 18.57
CA SER A 115 -4.68 -10.86 19.77
C SER A 115 -3.46 -10.71 20.71
N LYS A 116 -2.26 -10.60 20.14
CA LYS A 116 -1.00 -10.42 20.91
C LYS A 116 -0.86 -9.04 21.52
N LEU A 117 -1.45 -8.03 20.90
CA LEU A 117 -1.54 -6.69 21.48
C LEU A 117 -2.61 -6.59 22.58
N GLY A 118 -3.31 -7.69 22.87
CA GLY A 118 -4.05 -8.00 24.12
C GLY A 118 -5.20 -7.07 24.47
N ALA A 119 -5.38 -6.00 23.71
CA ALA A 119 -6.09 -4.82 24.16
C ALA A 119 -6.69 -4.03 22.97
N ALA A 120 -6.34 -4.41 21.72
CA ALA A 120 -6.91 -3.89 20.48
C ALA A 120 -8.26 -4.54 20.13
N ALA A 121 -8.47 -5.80 20.56
CA ALA A 121 -9.74 -6.49 20.37
C ALA A 121 -10.95 -5.78 21.01
N ALA A 122 -10.71 -5.05 22.10
CA ALA A 122 -11.71 -4.21 22.77
C ALA A 122 -11.93 -2.85 22.08
N ALA A 123 -11.07 -2.45 21.14
CA ALA A 123 -11.19 -1.20 20.37
C ALA A 123 -11.83 -1.41 19.00
N VAL A 124 -11.86 -2.65 18.49
CA VAL A 124 -12.59 -3.01 17.27
C VAL A 124 -14.06 -3.21 17.64
N SER A 125 -14.95 -2.40 17.05
CA SER A 125 -16.40 -2.52 17.26
C SER A 125 -16.90 -3.88 16.78
N GLN A 126 -18.06 -4.34 17.29
CA GLN A 126 -18.68 -5.58 16.82
C GLN A 126 -18.88 -5.60 15.28
N GLU A 127 -19.16 -4.45 14.68
CA GLU A 127 -19.30 -4.29 13.24
C GLU A 127 -17.95 -4.41 12.51
N GLY A 128 -16.87 -3.92 13.12
CA GLY A 128 -15.51 -4.11 12.61
C GLY A 128 -15.09 -5.59 12.64
N TRP A 129 -15.52 -6.35 13.64
CA TRP A 129 -15.29 -7.80 13.70
C TRP A 129 -16.03 -8.57 12.60
N LYS A 130 -17.27 -8.20 12.28
CA LYS A 130 -18.03 -8.84 11.19
C LYS A 130 -17.42 -8.62 9.81
N ARG A 131 -16.61 -7.57 9.63
CA ARG A 131 -15.88 -7.30 8.37
C ARG A 131 -14.55 -8.08 8.28
N LEU A 132 -14.10 -8.66 9.39
CA LEU A 132 -12.86 -9.43 9.49
C LEU A 132 -13.09 -10.95 9.55
N ALA A 133 -14.33 -11.40 9.72
CA ALA A 133 -14.75 -12.80 9.75
C ALA A 133 -15.44 -13.17 8.43
#